data_AF-A0A4Z2DS06-F1
#
_entry.id   AF-A0A4Z2DS06-F1
#
_cell.length_a   1.000
_cell.length_b   1.000
_cell.length_c   1.000
_cell.angle_alpha   90.00
_cell.angle_beta   90.00
_cell.angle_gamma   90.00
#
_symmetry.space_group_name_H-M   'P 1'
#
loop_
_entity.id
_entity.type
_entity.pdbx_description
1 polymer ?
#
loop_
_entity_poly.entity_id
_entity_poly.type
_entity_poly.pdbx_seq_one_letter_code
_entity_poly.pdbx_strand_id
1 'polypeptide(L)'
;MKKSVSLNKSIEKILDIPSACYDINGTNPGMSVSTVPPHLRSRLISHGQKVCQLYKAALNDLKSKHSTILDYRYHAVLIRARFEENRNIKDEILARKLVEDGWNEFERVRSTFQFKYPTSPKGAAFQREPSFEDCLIKISGYSQFCENSIVPSTFACLIFRKDYQLSN
;
A
#
# COMPACT_ATOMS: atom_id res chain seq x y z
N MET A 1 -5.71 9.79 -37.21
CA MET A 1 -7.03 9.27 -36.79
C MET A 1 -7.13 9.41 -35.28
N LYS A 2 -7.97 10.32 -34.79
CA LYS A 2 -8.19 10.53 -33.35
C LYS A 2 -8.95 9.30 -32.83
N LYS A 3 -8.27 8.38 -32.14
CA LYS A 3 -8.99 7.41 -31.31
C LYS A 3 -9.59 8.24 -30.17
N SER A 4 -10.85 8.62 -30.30
CA SER A 4 -11.64 9.00 -29.15
C SER A 4 -11.54 7.84 -28.17
N VAL A 5 -10.86 8.06 -27.05
CA VAL A 5 -10.76 7.10 -25.95
C VAL A 5 -12.16 7.01 -25.37
N SER A 6 -12.99 6.18 -26.02
CA SER A 6 -14.34 5.86 -25.58
C SER A 6 -14.18 4.97 -24.36
N LEU A 7 -14.17 5.63 -23.20
CA LEU A 7 -14.01 5.03 -21.88
C LEU A 7 -15.17 4.10 -21.48
N ASN A 8 -16.19 3.88 -22.30
CA ASN A 8 -17.43 3.24 -21.84
C ASN A 8 -18.07 2.28 -22.86
N LYS A 9 -17.37 1.24 -23.34
CA LYS A 9 -18.07 0.17 -24.11
C LYS A 9 -17.65 -1.29 -23.89
N SER A 10 -16.66 -1.57 -23.04
CA SER A 10 -16.25 -2.96 -22.77
C SER A 10 -16.52 -3.44 -21.35
N ILE A 11 -16.91 -2.56 -20.41
CA ILE A 11 -16.96 -2.89 -18.99
C ILE A 11 -18.30 -3.52 -18.58
N GLU A 12 -19.40 -3.24 -19.28
CA GLU A 12 -20.74 -3.75 -18.90
C GLU A 12 -21.11 -5.13 -19.48
N LYS A 13 -20.26 -5.77 -20.29
CA LYS A 13 -20.63 -7.04 -20.97
C LYS A 13 -19.88 -8.30 -20.50
N ILE A 14 -18.95 -8.21 -19.55
CA ILE A 14 -18.08 -9.35 -19.20
C ILE A 14 -18.29 -9.86 -17.77
N LEU A 15 -18.96 -9.12 -16.89
CA LEU A 15 -19.18 -9.57 -15.51
C LEU A 15 -20.61 -9.23 -15.07
N ASP A 16 -21.42 -10.26 -14.85
CA ASP A 16 -22.68 -10.16 -14.11
C ASP A 16 -22.36 -9.72 -12.67
N ILE A 17 -22.32 -8.41 -12.44
CA ILE A 17 -22.09 -7.82 -11.12
C ILE A 17 -23.46 -7.49 -10.51
N PRO A 18 -23.91 -8.16 -9.43
CA PRO A 18 -25.10 -7.74 -8.73
C PRO A 18 -24.87 -6.36 -8.12
N SER A 19 -25.80 -5.45 -8.40
CA SER A 19 -25.91 -4.11 -7.83
C SER A 19 -26.13 -4.20 -6.32
N ALA A 20 -25.06 -4.27 -5.53
CA ALA A 20 -25.14 -4.09 -4.09
C ALA A 20 -23.89 -3.38 -3.56
N CYS A 21 -24.16 -2.42 -2.67
CA CYS A 21 -23.25 -1.57 -1.88
C CYS A 21 -22.43 -0.50 -2.63
N TYR A 22 -23.12 0.55 -3.11
CA TYR A 22 -22.54 1.90 -3.14
C TYR A 22 -23.50 2.86 -2.43
N ASP A 23 -23.02 3.48 -1.35
CA ASP A 23 -23.74 4.51 -0.62
C ASP A 23 -23.80 5.81 -1.44
N ILE A 24 -25.02 6.33 -1.59
CA ILE A 24 -25.42 7.55 -2.32
C ILE A 24 -24.88 8.87 -1.75
N ASN A 25 -24.01 8.84 -0.73
CA ASN A 25 -23.51 10.01 -0.03
C ASN A 25 -22.10 10.39 -0.47
N GLY A 26 -21.96 10.82 -1.74
CA GLY A 26 -21.06 11.89 -2.21
C GLY A 26 -19.60 12.02 -1.70
N THR A 27 -19.03 11.02 -1.06
CA THR A 27 -17.67 11.07 -0.49
C THR A 27 -16.93 9.85 -0.99
N ASN A 28 -16.21 9.98 -2.12
CA ASN A 28 -15.40 8.92 -2.71
C ASN A 28 -14.36 8.41 -1.69
N PRO A 29 -14.53 7.24 -1.04
CA PRO A 29 -13.54 6.74 -0.08
C PRO A 29 -12.40 5.98 -0.77
N GLY A 30 -12.42 5.88 -2.10
CA GLY A 30 -11.52 5.05 -2.92
C GLY A 30 -10.19 5.71 -3.32
N MET A 31 -9.88 6.91 -2.84
CA MET A 31 -8.52 7.43 -3.00
C MET A 31 -7.59 6.63 -2.09
N SER A 32 -6.40 6.26 -2.57
CA SER A 32 -5.30 5.82 -1.71
C SER A 32 -4.88 6.95 -0.76
N VAL A 33 -5.68 7.20 0.26
CA VAL A 33 -5.33 8.09 1.34
C VAL A 33 -4.17 7.40 2.04
N SER A 34 -2.96 7.95 1.90
CA SER A 34 -1.86 7.48 2.73
C SER A 34 -2.35 7.51 4.18
N THR A 35 -2.09 6.45 4.93
CA THR A 35 -2.55 6.29 6.32
C THR A 35 -2.19 7.47 7.22
N VAL A 36 -1.18 8.25 6.82
CA VAL A 36 -0.77 9.51 7.43
C VAL A 36 -1.60 10.67 6.86
N PRO A 37 -2.30 11.46 7.71
CA PRO A 37 -3.10 12.58 7.27
C PRO A 37 -2.23 13.62 6.53
N PRO A 38 -2.79 14.36 5.55
CA PRO A 38 -2.01 15.21 4.65
C PRO A 38 -1.06 16.21 5.34
N HIS A 39 -1.48 16.77 6.48
CA HIS A 39 -0.72 17.74 7.25
C HIS A 39 0.44 17.12 8.06
N LEU A 40 0.48 15.78 8.22
CA LEU A 40 1.60 15.06 8.84
C LEU A 40 2.59 14.52 7.80
N ARG A 41 2.33 14.69 6.49
CA ARG A 41 3.23 14.25 5.43
C ARG A 41 4.35 15.27 5.24
N SER A 42 5.60 14.81 5.27
CA SER A 42 6.75 15.67 4.99
C SER A 42 6.88 16.05 3.50
N ARG A 43 6.23 15.33 2.59
CA ARG A 43 6.30 15.56 1.13
C ARG A 43 4.94 15.42 0.46
N LEU A 44 4.72 16.22 -0.58
CA LEU A 44 3.56 16.13 -1.47
C LEU A 44 3.66 14.89 -2.36
N ILE A 45 2.53 14.23 -2.60
CA ILE A 45 2.46 13.03 -3.45
C ILE A 45 2.39 13.45 -4.92
N SER A 46 3.37 13.03 -5.72
CA SER A 46 3.41 13.31 -7.15
C SER A 46 2.38 12.50 -7.94
N HIS A 47 2.01 12.96 -9.13
CA HIS A 47 1.07 12.24 -10.00
C HIS A 47 1.58 10.82 -10.33
N GLY A 48 2.87 10.67 -10.66
CA GLY A 48 3.47 9.36 -10.90
C GLY A 48 3.39 8.43 -9.69
N GLN A 49 3.54 8.95 -8.46
CA GLN A 49 3.34 8.15 -7.25
C GLN A 49 1.89 7.68 -7.11
N LYS A 50 0.89 8.51 -7.46
CA LYS A 50 -0.52 8.11 -7.46
C LYS A 50 -0.80 7.00 -8.47
N VAL A 51 -0.23 7.10 -9.67
CA VAL A 51 -0.30 6.04 -10.71
C VAL A 51 0.32 4.74 -10.19
N CYS A 52 1.52 4.81 -9.60
CA CYS A 52 2.18 3.64 -9.02
C CYS A 52 1.39 3.01 -7.87
N GLN A 53 0.70 3.82 -7.06
CA GLN A 53 -0.18 3.32 -6.00
C GLN A 53 -1.37 2.55 -6.57
N LEU A 54 -2.04 3.10 -7.58
CA LEU A 54 -3.14 2.43 -8.28
C LEU A 54 -2.68 1.11 -8.92
N TYR A 55 -1.55 1.14 -9.66
CA TYR A 55 -0.98 -0.05 -10.28
C TYR A 55 -0.63 -1.14 -9.25
N LYS A 56 0.00 -0.75 -8.14
CA LYS A 56 0.33 -1.67 -7.03
C LYS A 56 -0.93 -2.25 -6.38
N ALA A 57 -1.97 -1.44 -6.20
CA ALA A 57 -3.26 -1.88 -5.66
C ALA A 57 -3.92 -2.91 -6.58
N ALA A 58 -3.96 -2.63 -7.88
CA ALA A 58 -4.50 -3.53 -8.90
C ALA A 58 -3.77 -4.89 -8.92
N LEU A 59 -2.44 -4.90 -8.86
CA LEU A 59 -1.67 -6.14 -8.79
C LEU A 59 -1.93 -6.95 -7.51
N ASN A 60 -2.02 -6.30 -6.36
CA ASN A 60 -2.34 -6.98 -5.10
C ASN A 60 -3.76 -7.59 -5.12
N ASP A 61 -4.71 -6.93 -5.78
CA ASP A 61 -6.07 -7.44 -5.97
C ASP A 61 -6.07 -8.68 -6.88
N LEU A 62 -5.31 -8.66 -7.98
CA LEU A 62 -5.14 -9.84 -8.85
C LEU A 62 -4.58 -11.04 -8.08
N LYS A 63 -3.65 -10.83 -7.14
CA LYS A 63 -3.13 -11.91 -6.27
C LYS A 63 -4.20 -12.55 -5.38
N SER A 64 -5.24 -11.80 -5.03
CA SER A 64 -6.39 -12.34 -4.28
C SER A 64 -7.32 -13.14 -5.20
N LYS A 65 -7.60 -12.62 -6.40
CA LYS A 65 -8.52 -13.22 -7.37
C LYS A 65 -8.00 -14.52 -7.98
N HIS A 66 -6.70 -14.58 -8.28
CA HIS A 66 -6.09 -15.72 -8.96
C HIS A 66 -5.22 -16.50 -7.99
N SER A 67 -5.61 -17.74 -7.72
CA SER A 67 -4.84 -18.65 -6.86
C SER A 67 -3.62 -19.23 -7.58
N THR A 68 -3.71 -19.44 -8.90
CA THR A 68 -2.61 -20.00 -9.69
C THR A 68 -1.63 -18.90 -10.11
N ILE A 69 -0.34 -19.24 -10.17
CA ILE A 69 0.72 -18.29 -10.55
C ILE A 69 0.62 -17.93 -12.05
N LEU A 70 0.20 -18.87 -12.90
CA LEU A 70 0.09 -18.67 -14.34
C LEU A 70 -1.01 -17.67 -14.70
N ASP A 71 -2.21 -17.83 -14.12
CA ASP A 71 -3.33 -16.91 -14.37
C ASP A 71 -3.00 -15.51 -13.86
N TYR A 72 -2.43 -15.42 -12.65
CA TYR A 72 -1.95 -14.15 -12.11
C TYR A 72 -0.98 -13.44 -13.06
N ARG A 73 0.02 -14.16 -13.59
CA ARG A 73 1.03 -13.57 -14.50
C ARG A 73 0.40 -13.10 -15.80
N TYR A 74 -0.52 -13.88 -16.37
CA TYR A 74 -1.25 -13.51 -17.57
C TYR A 74 -2.03 -12.20 -17.36
N HIS A 75 -2.83 -12.11 -16.30
CA HIS A 75 -3.60 -10.91 -16.00
C HIS A 75 -2.72 -9.70 -15.62
N ALA A 76 -1.59 -9.92 -14.95
CA ALA A 76 -0.64 -8.86 -14.63
C ALA A 76 -0.06 -8.20 -15.91
N VAL A 77 0.22 -9.00 -16.95
CA VAL A 77 0.69 -8.48 -18.25
C VAL A 77 -0.41 -7.66 -18.94
N LEU A 78 -1.66 -8.12 -18.89
CA LEU A 78 -2.80 -7.38 -19.45
C LEU A 78 -3.01 -6.02 -18.78
N ILE A 79 -2.94 -5.97 -17.44
CA ILE A 79 -3.02 -4.69 -16.72
C ILE A 79 -1.86 -3.79 -17.15
N ARG A 80 -0.64 -4.31 -17.21
CA ARG A 80 0.51 -3.51 -17.64
C ARG A 80 0.32 -2.93 -19.04
N ALA A 81 -0.19 -3.71 -19.99
CA ALA A 81 -0.51 -3.23 -21.33
C ALA A 81 -1.49 -2.05 -21.30
N ARG A 82 -2.56 -2.12 -20.50
CA ARG A 82 -3.54 -1.02 -20.32
C ARG A 82 -2.89 0.27 -19.79
N PHE A 83 -1.94 0.15 -18.86
CA PHE A 83 -1.22 1.33 -18.35
C PHE A 83 -0.23 1.90 -19.37
N GLU A 84 0.45 1.04 -20.13
CA GLU A 84 1.39 1.47 -21.17
C GLU A 84 0.70 2.21 -22.32
N GLU A 85 -0.53 1.80 -22.70
CA GLU A 85 -1.34 2.51 -23.69
C GLU A 85 -1.55 4.00 -23.33
N ASN A 86 -1.60 4.31 -22.04
CA ASN A 86 -1.86 5.66 -21.51
C ASN A 86 -0.59 6.38 -21.05
N ARG A 87 0.60 5.83 -21.32
CA ARG A 87 1.89 6.37 -20.83
C ARG A 87 2.24 7.75 -21.40
N ASN A 88 1.86 8.02 -22.65
CA ASN A 88 2.31 9.20 -23.40
C ASN A 88 1.28 10.34 -23.44
N ILE A 89 0.51 10.52 -22.37
CA ILE A 89 -0.47 11.61 -22.26
C ILE A 89 0.23 12.88 -21.75
N LYS A 90 0.19 13.95 -22.54
CA LYS A 90 0.80 15.24 -22.18
C LYS A 90 -0.11 16.12 -21.32
N ASP A 91 -1.43 15.98 -21.47
CA ASP A 91 -2.41 16.82 -20.80
C ASP A 91 -2.58 16.40 -19.33
N GLU A 92 -2.12 17.24 -18.40
CA GLU A 92 -2.13 16.93 -16.96
C GLU A 92 -3.54 16.78 -16.37
N ILE A 93 -4.51 17.58 -16.87
CA ILE A 93 -5.91 17.52 -16.42
C ILE A 93 -6.53 16.18 -16.78
N LEU A 94 -6.29 15.73 -18.02
CA LEU A 94 -6.77 14.44 -18.51
C LEU A 94 -6.10 13.30 -17.74
N ALA A 95 -4.77 13.37 -17.54
CA ALA A 95 -4.03 12.37 -16.78
C ALA A 95 -4.56 12.22 -15.34
N ARG A 96 -4.86 13.34 -14.68
CA ARG A 96 -5.47 13.33 -13.34
C ARG A 96 -6.83 12.66 -13.33
N LYS A 97 -7.69 13.03 -14.29
CA LYS A 97 -9.03 12.45 -14.43
C LYS A 97 -8.96 10.93 -14.67
N LEU A 98 -8.03 10.47 -15.51
CA LEU A 98 -7.83 9.04 -15.77
C LEU A 98 -7.43 8.26 -14.52
N VAL A 99 -6.61 8.84 -13.65
CA VAL A 99 -6.27 8.22 -12.37
C VAL A 99 -7.48 8.14 -11.44
N GLU A 100 -8.29 9.21 -11.38
CA GLU A 100 -9.53 9.24 -10.60
C GLU A 100 -10.54 8.20 -11.11
N ASP A 101 -10.77 8.16 -12.42
CA ASP A 101 -11.62 7.18 -13.08
C ASP A 101 -11.11 5.74 -12.87
N GLY A 102 -9.79 5.54 -12.91
CA GLY A 102 -9.15 4.26 -12.64
C GLY A 102 -9.33 3.77 -11.20
N TRP A 103 -9.27 4.66 -10.21
CA TRP A 103 -9.61 4.33 -8.81
C TRP A 103 -11.09 3.97 -8.66
N ASN A 104 -11.99 4.68 -9.35
CA ASN A 104 -13.42 4.38 -9.33
C ASN A 104 -13.74 3.03 -10.01
N GLU A 105 -13.05 2.67 -11.10
CA GLU A 105 -13.11 1.32 -11.69
C GLU A 105 -12.58 0.27 -10.72
N PHE A 106 -11.41 0.51 -10.12
CA PHE A 106 -10.80 -0.42 -9.19
C PHE A 106 -11.69 -0.70 -7.99
N GLU A 107 -12.31 0.32 -7.41
CA GLU A 107 -13.16 0.17 -6.23
C GLU A 107 -14.41 -0.67 -6.50
N ARG A 108 -14.98 -0.57 -7.72
CA ARG A 108 -16.11 -1.40 -8.15
C ARG A 108 -15.73 -2.87 -8.33
N VAL A 109 -14.50 -3.11 -8.76
CA VAL A 109 -14.02 -4.43 -9.18
C VAL A 109 -13.23 -5.14 -8.06
N ARG A 110 -12.78 -4.43 -7.02
CA ARG A 110 -11.89 -5.00 -6.01
C ARG A 110 -12.52 -6.21 -5.31
N SER A 111 -11.68 -7.19 -5.02
CA SER A 111 -12.06 -8.35 -4.22
C SER A 111 -12.46 -7.93 -2.81
N THR A 112 -13.48 -8.59 -2.25
CA THR A 112 -13.90 -8.43 -0.86
C THR A 112 -12.76 -8.74 0.11
N PHE A 113 -11.94 -9.75 -0.20
CA PHE A 113 -10.83 -10.20 0.64
C PHE A 113 -9.49 -9.95 -0.04
N GLN A 114 -8.93 -8.76 0.15
CA GLN A 114 -7.65 -8.39 -0.45
C GLN A 114 -6.45 -9.12 0.17
N PHE A 115 -5.47 -9.45 -0.65
CA PHE A 115 -4.21 -10.01 -0.20
C PHE A 115 -3.42 -8.98 0.63
N LYS A 116 -3.00 -9.38 1.84
CA LYS A 116 -2.11 -8.59 2.71
C LYS A 116 -0.97 -9.46 3.21
N TYR A 117 0.20 -8.85 3.33
CA TYR A 117 1.34 -9.56 3.92
C TYR A 117 1.09 -9.80 5.42
N PRO A 118 1.53 -10.92 5.99
CA PRO A 118 1.25 -11.25 7.39
C PRO A 118 1.64 -10.14 8.37
N THR A 119 2.83 -9.55 8.20
CA THR A 119 3.38 -8.50 9.07
C THR A 119 2.92 -7.09 8.69
N SER A 120 2.22 -6.92 7.56
CA SER A 120 1.71 -5.60 7.16
C SER A 120 0.55 -5.18 8.05
N PRO A 121 0.24 -3.87 8.18
CA PRO A 121 -0.94 -3.42 8.89
C PRO A 121 -2.20 -4.15 8.42
N LYS A 122 -3.00 -4.67 9.36
CA LYS A 122 -4.20 -5.49 9.09
C LYS A 122 -3.90 -6.86 8.46
N GLY A 123 -2.66 -7.34 8.50
CA GLY A 123 -2.27 -8.70 8.15
C GLY A 123 -2.44 -9.67 9.33
N ALA A 124 -2.39 -10.97 9.06
CA ALA A 124 -2.67 -12.02 10.05
C ALA A 124 -1.68 -12.07 11.23
N ALA A 125 -0.45 -11.61 11.05
CA ALA A 125 0.61 -11.61 12.07
C ALA A 125 1.03 -10.17 12.43
N PHE A 126 0.19 -9.18 12.16
CA PHE A 126 0.49 -7.80 12.48
C PHE A 126 0.56 -7.62 13.99
N GLN A 127 1.67 -7.04 14.48
CA GLN A 127 1.93 -6.84 15.93
C GLN A 127 1.86 -8.12 16.77
N ARG A 128 2.12 -9.29 16.15
CA ARG A 128 2.23 -10.56 16.89
C ARG A 128 3.40 -10.53 17.87
N GLU A 129 4.55 -10.02 17.42
CA GLU A 129 5.72 -9.80 18.26
C GLU A 129 5.67 -8.37 18.81
N PRO A 130 5.73 -8.17 20.14
CA PRO A 130 5.80 -6.85 20.72
C PRO A 130 7.16 -6.21 20.39
N SER A 131 7.14 -4.98 19.88
CA SER A 131 8.34 -4.17 19.84
C SER A 131 8.64 -3.67 21.25
N PHE A 132 9.63 -4.27 21.92
CA PHE A 132 10.14 -3.70 23.16
C PHE A 132 11.00 -2.49 22.82
N GLU A 133 10.65 -1.34 23.42
CA GLU A 133 11.51 -0.17 23.31
C GLU A 133 12.77 -0.40 24.14
N ASP A 134 13.94 -0.10 23.56
CA ASP A 134 15.24 -0.17 24.24
C ASP A 134 15.28 0.67 25.55
N CYS A 135 14.36 1.62 25.71
CA CYS A 135 14.22 2.42 26.93
C CYS A 135 13.72 1.60 28.13
N LEU A 136 12.94 0.53 27.91
CA LEU A 136 12.36 -0.31 28.97
C LEU A 136 13.40 -1.23 29.61
N ILE A 137 14.47 -1.57 28.87
CA ILE A 137 15.66 -2.25 29.41
C ILE A 137 16.34 -1.39 30.48
N LYS A 138 16.20 -0.05 30.40
CA LYS A 138 16.79 0.90 31.37
C LYS A 138 15.89 1.18 32.58
N ILE A 139 14.57 1.20 32.39
CA ILE A 139 13.60 1.62 33.43
C ILE A 139 13.23 0.43 34.33
N SER A 140 13.10 -0.76 33.75
CA SER A 140 12.93 -1.95 34.57
C SER A 140 14.29 -2.27 35.19
N GLY A 141 14.44 -2.05 36.49
CA GLY A 141 15.57 -2.56 37.29
C GLY A 141 15.64 -4.10 37.32
N TYR A 142 15.16 -4.79 36.29
CA TYR A 142 15.21 -6.25 36.12
C TYR A 142 16.61 -6.74 35.75
N SER A 143 17.55 -5.85 35.40
CA SER A 143 18.98 -6.19 35.35
C SER A 143 19.67 -5.89 36.68
N GLN A 144 19.11 -6.39 37.78
CA GLN A 144 19.81 -6.35 39.06
C GLN A 144 20.95 -7.38 39.04
N PHE A 145 22.09 -6.92 38.53
CA PHE A 145 23.45 -7.38 38.78
C PHE A 145 23.90 -8.77 38.25
N CYS A 146 22.99 -9.71 37.99
CA CYS A 146 23.39 -11.09 37.61
C CYS A 146 23.48 -11.33 36.10
N GLU A 147 22.56 -10.79 35.29
CA GLU A 147 22.53 -11.05 33.83
C GLU A 147 23.50 -10.18 33.03
N ASN A 148 23.84 -8.99 33.52
CA ASN A 148 24.81 -8.09 32.86
C ASN A 148 26.25 -8.67 32.86
N SER A 149 26.51 -9.68 33.69
CA SER A 149 27.74 -10.48 33.69
C SER A 149 27.74 -11.56 32.60
N ILE A 150 26.56 -12.03 32.16
CA ILE A 150 26.39 -13.12 31.21
C ILE A 150 26.75 -12.67 29.78
N VAL A 151 26.49 -11.41 29.44
CA VAL A 151 26.80 -10.81 28.12
C VAL A 151 27.43 -9.42 28.26
N PRO A 152 28.69 -9.31 28.72
CA PRO A 152 29.33 -8.02 28.98
C PRO A 152 29.61 -7.23 27.68
N SER A 153 29.86 -7.92 26.57
CA SER A 153 30.17 -7.31 25.28
C SER A 153 28.96 -6.59 24.65
N THR A 154 27.76 -7.12 24.82
CA THR A 154 26.52 -6.50 24.29
C THR A 154 26.15 -5.24 25.07
N PHE A 155 26.32 -5.26 26.40
CA PHE A 155 26.08 -4.11 27.26
C PHE A 155 27.05 -2.96 26.95
N ALA A 156 28.34 -3.25 26.75
CA ALA A 156 29.32 -2.25 26.33
C ALA A 156 28.94 -1.61 24.99
N CYS A 157 28.52 -2.40 23.99
CA CYS A 157 28.09 -1.88 22.69
C CYS A 157 26.85 -0.97 22.79
N LEU A 158 25.91 -1.28 23.69
CA LEU A 158 24.72 -0.45 23.93
C LEU A 158 25.06 0.91 24.56
N ILE A 159 26.04 0.94 25.48
CA ILE A 159 26.56 2.19 26.07
C ILE A 159 27.18 3.05 24.96
N PHE A 160 28.09 2.49 24.16
CA PHE A 160 28.72 3.21 23.05
C PHE A 160 27.69 3.77 22.05
N ARG A 161 26.64 3.01 21.73
CA ARG A 161 25.56 3.49 20.84
C ARG A 161 24.79 4.66 21.45
N LYS A 162 24.59 4.67 22.77
CA LYS A 162 23.92 5.77 23.47
C LYS A 162 24.76 7.05 23.45
N ASP A 163 26.06 6.95 23.71
CA ASP A 163 26.97 8.10 23.72
C ASP A 163 27.11 8.74 22.33
N TYR A 164 27.04 7.93 21.27
CA TYR A 164 27.01 8.41 19.89
C TYR A 164 25.73 9.18 19.52
N GLN A 165 24.58 8.80 20.09
CA GLN A 165 23.29 9.48 19.84
C GLN A 165 23.18 10.81 20.60
N LEU A 166 23.94 11.01 21.67
CA LEU A 166 23.94 12.25 22.48
C LEU A 166 24.98 13.28 22.03
N SER A 167 25.91 12.89 21.16
CA SER A 167 27.00 13.74 20.64
C SER A 167 26.70 14.39 19.28
N ASN A 168 25.54 14.11 18.69
CA ASN A 168 25.00 14.78 17.49
C ASN A 168 23.75 15.60 17.87
#